data_AF-A0A4C1SPM3-F1
#
_entry.id   AF-A0A4C1SPM3-F1
#
_cell.length_a   1.000
_cell.length_b   1.000
_cell.length_c   1.000
_cell.angle_alpha   90.00
_cell.angle_beta   90.00
_cell.angle_gamma   90.00
#
_symmetry.space_group_name_H-M   'P 1'
#
loop_
_entity.id
_entity.type
_entity.pdbx_description
1 polymer ?
#
loop_
_entity_poly.entity_id
_entity_poly.type
_entity_poly.pdbx_seq_one_letter_code
_entity_poly.pdbx_strand_id
1 'polypeptide(L)'
;MRASERHASLPLGHGHVDSLTWGGLTYKRAVTLLALHEVGAAVELLLTNGMYKEAYVLCRARHLNSLADGALQRWAEHERFASHYTAAAACYLALGDVEEAAAVLGKSTLEEHLQLAAEMARFAGHATYAAHVADKGEKIRVERESNPDLQLPKLPTRAELLESVRDKSLLIDSE
;
A
#
# COMPACT_ATOMS: atom_id res chain seq x y z
N MET A 1 58.51 -5.36 28.89
CA MET A 1 58.51 -5.78 27.48
C MET A 1 57.55 -6.95 27.32
N ARG A 2 56.50 -6.71 26.52
CA ARG A 2 55.57 -7.64 25.83
C ARG A 2 54.97 -8.83 26.60
N ALA A 3 53.71 -8.63 26.98
CA ALA A 3 52.78 -9.61 27.49
C ALA A 3 52.39 -10.64 26.41
N SER A 4 52.36 -11.89 26.86
CA SER A 4 51.98 -13.10 26.16
C SER A 4 50.47 -13.18 25.94
N GLU A 5 50.12 -13.79 24.80
CA GLU A 5 48.79 -14.07 24.27
C GLU A 5 47.87 -14.74 25.30
N ARG A 6 46.65 -14.22 25.41
CA ARG A 6 45.48 -15.02 25.79
C ARG A 6 44.39 -14.77 24.78
N HIS A 7 44.03 -15.85 24.08
CA HIS A 7 42.79 -16.00 23.36
C HIS A 7 41.61 -15.49 24.20
N ALA A 8 40.97 -14.43 23.73
CA ALA A 8 39.64 -14.05 24.17
C ALA A 8 38.69 -14.28 23.01
N SER A 9 38.05 -15.45 23.05
CA SER A 9 36.87 -15.79 22.28
C SER A 9 35.83 -14.70 22.50
N LEU A 10 35.52 -13.92 21.46
CA LEU A 10 34.43 -12.94 21.51
C LEU A 10 33.10 -13.70 21.61
N PRO A 11 32.32 -13.50 22.67
CA PRO A 11 31.03 -14.16 22.79
C PRO A 11 30.07 -13.54 21.78
N LEU A 12 29.46 -14.40 20.95
CA LEU A 12 28.23 -14.14 20.21
C LEU A 12 27.12 -13.88 21.23
N GLY A 13 27.03 -12.65 21.71
CA GLY A 13 25.98 -12.17 22.58
C GLY A 13 24.74 -11.83 21.77
N HIS A 14 23.84 -12.80 21.60
CA HIS A 14 22.41 -12.52 21.47
C HIS A 14 21.96 -11.81 22.75
N GLY A 15 21.98 -10.49 22.70
CA GLY A 15 21.55 -9.60 23.77
C GLY A 15 20.66 -8.53 23.18
N HIS A 16 19.36 -8.82 23.20
CA HIS A 16 18.25 -7.90 23.12
C HIS A 16 18.56 -6.62 23.92
N VAL A 17 18.83 -5.52 23.21
CA VAL A 17 18.84 -4.17 23.79
C VAL A 17 17.86 -3.34 22.99
N ASP A 18 16.71 -3.14 23.61
CA ASP A 18 15.65 -2.23 23.20
C ASP A 18 16.23 -0.86 22.85
N SER A 19 16.11 -0.50 21.57
CA SER A 19 16.16 0.91 21.17
C SER A 19 14.90 1.21 20.38
N LEU A 20 13.84 1.43 21.15
CA LEU A 20 12.57 2.04 20.76
C LEU A 20 12.78 3.51 20.34
N THR A 21 13.81 3.78 19.55
CA THR A 21 14.29 5.12 19.23
C THR A 21 14.79 5.10 17.78
N TRP A 22 13.90 5.52 16.88
CA TRP A 22 14.10 5.76 15.45
C TRP A 22 14.40 4.53 14.57
N GLY A 23 13.33 3.94 14.02
CA GLY A 23 13.36 3.13 12.78
C GLY A 23 13.91 1.71 12.85
N GLY A 24 14.62 1.30 13.91
CA GLY A 24 15.20 -0.05 14.01
C GLY A 24 16.55 -0.20 13.30
N LEU A 25 17.10 -1.42 13.27
CA LEU A 25 18.48 -1.70 12.81
C LEU A 25 18.72 -1.23 11.36
N THR A 26 17.71 -1.33 10.51
CA THR A 26 17.84 -0.97 9.09
C THR A 26 18.04 0.53 8.90
N TYR A 27 17.34 1.38 9.66
CA TYR A 27 17.54 2.83 9.58
C TYR A 27 18.92 3.23 10.09
N LYS A 28 19.41 2.61 11.17
CA LYS A 28 20.78 2.87 11.66
C LYS A 28 21.82 2.55 10.57
N ARG A 29 21.67 1.41 9.89
CA ARG A 29 22.55 1.02 8.78
C ARG A 29 22.42 1.97 7.59
N ALA A 30 21.20 2.36 7.21
CA ALA A 30 20.97 3.31 6.12
C ALA A 30 21.60 4.67 6.41
N VAL A 31 21.45 5.20 7.64
CA VAL A 31 22.07 6.47 8.05
C VAL A 31 23.60 6.39 8.00
N THR A 32 24.20 5.29 8.45
CA THR A 32 25.66 5.09 8.33
C THR A 32 26.11 5.11 6.87
N LEU A 33 25.39 4.44 5.97
CA LEU A 33 25.70 4.47 4.53
C LEU A 33 25.54 5.87 3.93
N LEU A 34 24.50 6.61 4.34
CA LEU A 34 24.29 7.99 3.91
C LEU A 34 25.39 8.95 4.39
N ALA A 35 25.92 8.74 5.60
CA ALA A 35 27.05 9.48 6.13
C ALA A 35 28.35 9.20 5.36
N LEU A 36 28.48 8.01 4.76
CA LEU A 36 29.57 7.64 3.85
C LEU A 36 29.32 8.08 2.39
N HIS A 37 28.24 8.82 2.12
CA HIS A 37 27.80 9.22 0.78
C HIS A 37 27.41 8.05 -0.16
N GLU A 38 27.23 6.84 0.38
CA GLU A 38 26.83 5.63 -0.35
C GLU A 38 25.30 5.54 -0.48
N VAL A 39 24.71 6.43 -1.28
CA VAL A 39 23.25 6.54 -1.40
C VAL A 39 22.61 5.35 -2.07
N GLY A 40 23.22 4.83 -3.14
CA GLY A 40 22.70 3.65 -3.86
C GLY A 40 22.61 2.44 -2.94
N ALA A 41 23.66 2.19 -2.14
CA ALA A 41 23.67 1.13 -1.15
C ALA A 41 22.61 1.33 -0.06
N ALA A 42 22.39 2.57 0.39
CA ALA A 42 21.34 2.87 1.36
C ALA A 42 19.94 2.60 0.78
N VAL A 43 19.67 2.99 -0.47
CA VAL A 43 18.40 2.73 -1.16
C VAL A 43 18.16 1.23 -1.34
N GLU A 44 19.16 0.48 -1.81
CA GLU A 44 19.04 -0.98 -1.97
C GLU A 44 18.80 -1.68 -0.62
N LEU A 45 19.45 -1.22 0.46
CA LEU A 45 19.21 -1.72 1.80
C LEU A 45 17.77 -1.48 2.27
N LEU A 46 17.19 -0.32 1.97
CA LEU A 46 15.79 -0.03 2.30
C LEU A 46 14.84 -0.91 1.49
N LEU A 47 15.07 -1.06 0.18
CA LEU A 47 14.24 -1.88 -0.72
C LEU A 47 14.25 -3.36 -0.32
N THR A 48 15.40 -3.91 0.03
CA THR A 48 15.54 -5.32 0.44
C THR A 48 14.80 -5.62 1.75
N ASN A 49 14.59 -4.60 2.59
CA ASN A 49 13.86 -4.72 3.85
C ASN A 49 12.38 -4.30 3.74
N GLY A 50 11.86 -4.11 2.52
CA GLY A 50 10.45 -3.76 2.30
C GLY A 50 10.09 -2.31 2.61
N MET A 51 11.06 -1.43 2.83
CA MET A 51 10.86 0.00 3.13
C MET A 51 10.84 0.83 1.84
N TYR A 52 9.84 0.55 1.00
CA TYR A 52 9.73 1.12 -0.34
C TYR A 52 9.44 2.62 -0.32
N LYS A 53 8.59 3.09 0.60
CA LYS A 53 8.23 4.51 0.72
C LYS A 53 9.43 5.36 1.11
N GLU A 54 10.19 4.88 2.08
CA GLU A 54 11.39 5.54 2.58
C GLU A 54 12.49 5.57 1.51
N ALA A 55 12.68 4.45 0.80
CA ALA A 55 13.60 4.38 -0.33
C ALA A 55 13.22 5.40 -1.41
N TYR A 56 11.93 5.48 -1.78
CA TYR A 56 11.44 6.42 -2.78
C TYR A 56 11.64 7.88 -2.36
N VAL A 57 11.24 8.24 -1.13
CA VAL A 57 11.42 9.59 -0.60
C VAL A 57 12.91 9.98 -0.57
N LEU A 58 13.79 9.06 -0.17
CA LEU A 58 15.23 9.28 -0.19
C LEU A 58 15.76 9.54 -1.61
N CYS A 59 15.33 8.75 -2.60
CA CYS A 59 15.68 8.97 -4.00
C CYS A 59 15.21 10.34 -4.49
N ARG A 60 13.97 10.72 -4.19
CA ARG A 60 13.39 12.01 -4.58
C ARG A 60 14.09 13.19 -3.92
N ALA A 61 14.41 13.08 -2.63
CA ALA A 61 15.11 14.12 -1.88
C ALA A 61 16.53 14.40 -2.42
N ARG A 62 17.16 13.41 -3.05
CA ARG A 62 18.49 13.53 -3.65
C ARG A 62 18.48 13.62 -5.19
N HIS A 63 17.29 13.82 -5.80
CA HIS A 63 17.10 13.92 -7.25
C HIS A 63 17.63 12.72 -8.06
N LEU A 64 17.54 11.51 -7.47
CA LEU A 64 18.00 10.26 -8.08
C LEU A 64 16.87 9.60 -8.87
N ASN A 65 16.48 10.23 -9.99
CA ASN A 65 15.29 9.84 -10.76
C ASN A 65 15.32 8.36 -11.19
N SER A 66 16.43 7.87 -11.75
CA SER A 66 16.55 6.47 -12.17
C SER A 66 16.40 5.46 -11.02
N LEU A 67 16.89 5.78 -9.83
CA LEU A 67 16.72 4.93 -8.65
C LEU A 67 15.31 5.06 -8.05
N ALA A 68 14.67 6.23 -8.17
CA ALA A 68 13.30 6.43 -7.76
C ALA A 68 12.33 5.58 -8.60
N ASP A 69 12.56 5.50 -9.91
CA ASP A 69 11.74 4.71 -10.83
C ASP A 69 11.91 3.22 -10.54
N GLY A 70 13.15 2.74 -10.34
CA GLY A 70 13.42 1.35 -9.93
C GLY A 70 12.80 0.99 -8.57
N ALA A 71 12.81 1.94 -7.62
CA ALA A 71 12.16 1.75 -6.32
C ALA A 71 10.63 1.66 -6.45
N LEU A 72 10.01 2.51 -7.28
CA LEU A 72 8.58 2.48 -7.57
C LEU A 72 8.17 1.18 -8.26
N GLN A 73 8.96 0.70 -9.22
CA GLN A 73 8.67 -0.55 -9.92
C GLN A 73 8.65 -1.74 -8.94
N ARG A 74 9.68 -1.85 -8.09
CA ARG A 74 9.73 -2.90 -7.05
C ARG A 74 8.60 -2.78 -6.04
N TRP A 75 8.23 -1.56 -5.66
CA TRP A 75 7.09 -1.33 -4.79
C TRP A 75 5.78 -1.77 -5.43
N ALA A 76 5.55 -1.40 -6.70
CA ALA A 76 4.36 -1.78 -7.46
C ALA A 76 4.24 -3.30 -7.59
N GLU A 77 5.34 -3.98 -7.90
CA GLU A 77 5.38 -5.45 -7.98
C GLU A 77 5.03 -6.09 -6.63
N HIS A 78 5.61 -5.59 -5.53
CA HIS A 78 5.32 -6.10 -4.18
C HIS A 78 3.84 -5.93 -3.81
N GLU A 79 3.26 -4.74 -4.02
CA GLU A 79 1.84 -4.47 -3.74
C GLU A 79 0.90 -5.29 -4.64
N ARG A 80 1.31 -5.54 -5.89
CA ARG A 80 0.56 -6.39 -6.82
C ARG A 80 0.47 -7.82 -6.31
N PHE A 81 1.56 -8.37 -5.74
CA PHE A 81 1.54 -9.69 -5.10
C PHE A 81 0.76 -9.69 -3.78
N ALA A 82 0.81 -8.60 -3.02
CA ALA A 82 0.02 -8.43 -1.80
C ALA A 82 -1.49 -8.19 -2.04
N SER A 83 -1.93 -8.16 -3.31
CA SER A 83 -3.31 -7.85 -3.72
C SER A 83 -3.81 -6.45 -3.35
N HIS A 84 -2.89 -5.52 -3.10
CA HIS A 84 -3.21 -4.10 -2.88
C HIS A 84 -3.20 -3.34 -4.20
N TYR A 85 -4.21 -3.58 -5.03
CA TYR A 85 -4.27 -3.08 -6.41
C TYR A 85 -4.26 -1.55 -6.51
N THR A 86 -4.80 -0.83 -5.54
CA THR A 86 -4.82 0.64 -5.51
C THR A 86 -3.42 1.23 -5.33
N ALA A 87 -2.65 0.71 -4.37
CA ALA A 87 -1.28 1.14 -4.13
C ALA A 87 -0.36 0.81 -5.31
N ALA A 88 -0.51 -0.39 -5.89
CA ALA A 88 0.23 -0.79 -7.08
C ALA A 88 -0.09 0.12 -8.28
N ALA A 89 -1.37 0.40 -8.54
CA ALA A 89 -1.78 1.30 -9.63
C ALA A 89 -1.27 2.74 -9.43
N ALA A 90 -1.28 3.25 -8.20
CA ALA A 90 -0.69 4.55 -7.89
C ALA A 90 0.82 4.60 -8.19
N CYS A 91 1.55 3.50 -7.94
CA CYS A 91 2.97 3.40 -8.27
C CYS A 91 3.19 3.41 -9.80
N TYR A 92 2.41 2.65 -10.57
CA TYR A 92 2.50 2.66 -12.04
C TYR A 92 2.09 4.01 -12.65
N LEU A 93 1.09 4.69 -12.08
CA LEU A 93 0.76 6.07 -12.47
C LEU A 93 1.90 7.05 -12.20
N ALA A 94 2.61 6.90 -11.07
CA ALA A 94 3.76 7.72 -10.76
C ALA A 94 4.96 7.47 -11.70
N LEU A 95 5.04 6.28 -12.30
CA LEU A 95 5.99 5.94 -13.37
C LEU A 95 5.55 6.46 -14.75
N GLY A 96 4.28 6.84 -14.91
CA GLY A 96 3.68 7.25 -16.19
C GLY A 96 3.04 6.11 -16.98
N ASP A 97 3.04 4.89 -16.44
CA ASP A 97 2.51 3.69 -17.09
C ASP A 97 1.01 3.52 -16.80
N VAL A 98 0.19 4.26 -17.52
CA VAL A 98 -1.29 4.24 -17.37
C VAL A 98 -1.88 2.88 -17.75
N GLU A 99 -1.28 2.20 -18.73
CA GLU A 99 -1.74 0.89 -19.21
C GLU A 99 -1.61 -0.19 -18.13
N GLU A 100 -0.44 -0.30 -17.51
CA GLU A 100 -0.20 -1.26 -16.41
C GLU A 100 -1.03 -0.91 -15.18
N ALA A 101 -1.20 0.39 -14.87
CA ALA A 101 -2.07 0.82 -13.79
C ALA A 101 -3.53 0.37 -14.02
N ALA A 102 -4.05 0.53 -15.24
CA ALA A 102 -5.39 0.05 -15.60
C ALA A 102 -5.49 -1.48 -15.53
N ALA A 103 -4.45 -2.19 -16.00
CA ALA A 103 -4.37 -3.64 -15.95
C ALA A 103 -4.41 -4.20 -14.52
N VAL A 104 -3.73 -3.53 -13.59
CA VAL A 104 -3.68 -3.90 -12.17
C VAL A 104 -5.02 -3.63 -11.49
N LEU A 105 -5.65 -2.48 -11.73
CA LEU A 105 -6.98 -2.17 -11.20
C LEU A 105 -8.06 -3.10 -11.77
N GLY A 106 -7.93 -3.51 -13.04
CA GLY A 106 -8.81 -4.46 -13.70
C GLY A 106 -8.86 -5.84 -13.03
N LYS A 107 -7.85 -6.20 -12.24
CA LYS A 107 -7.82 -7.46 -11.45
C LYS A 107 -8.66 -7.40 -10.19
N SER A 108 -9.00 -6.21 -9.71
CA SER A 108 -9.83 -6.05 -8.52
C SER A 108 -11.27 -6.52 -8.76
N THR A 109 -11.99 -6.77 -7.66
CA THR A 109 -13.41 -7.16 -7.63
C THR A 109 -14.33 -6.01 -7.22
N LEU A 110 -13.78 -4.81 -7.05
CA LEU A 110 -14.53 -3.63 -6.63
C LEU A 110 -15.00 -2.87 -7.87
N GLU A 111 -16.28 -2.55 -7.91
CA GLU A 111 -16.91 -1.84 -9.04
C GLU A 111 -16.23 -0.49 -9.31
N GLU A 112 -15.99 0.31 -8.26
CA GLU A 112 -15.34 1.62 -8.37
C GLU A 112 -13.95 1.53 -9.04
N HIS A 113 -13.19 0.51 -8.70
CA HIS A 113 -11.85 0.28 -9.28
C HIS A 113 -11.93 -0.15 -10.75
N LEU A 114 -12.94 -0.94 -11.12
CA LEU A 114 -13.17 -1.37 -12.51
C LEU A 114 -13.64 -0.21 -13.38
N GLN A 115 -14.51 0.66 -12.86
CA GLN A 115 -14.91 1.87 -13.56
C GLN A 115 -13.72 2.79 -13.82
N LEU A 116 -12.91 3.06 -12.79
CA LEU A 116 -11.69 3.85 -12.94
C LEU A 116 -10.71 3.22 -13.93
N ALA A 117 -10.52 1.90 -13.89
CA ALA A 117 -9.68 1.18 -14.83
C ALA A 117 -10.17 1.32 -16.29
N ALA A 118 -11.49 1.27 -16.50
CA ALA A 118 -12.08 1.46 -17.83
C ALA A 118 -11.87 2.89 -18.35
N GLU A 119 -12.00 3.90 -17.49
CA GLU A 119 -11.71 5.29 -17.84
C GLU A 119 -10.23 5.49 -18.20
N MET A 120 -9.32 4.97 -17.37
CA MET A 120 -7.88 5.00 -17.63
C MET A 120 -7.52 4.32 -18.95
N ALA A 121 -8.12 3.17 -19.24
CA ALA A 121 -7.92 2.45 -20.50
C ALA A 121 -8.43 3.23 -21.72
N ARG A 122 -9.56 3.97 -21.59
CA ARG A 122 -10.05 4.87 -22.66
C ARG A 122 -9.07 6.01 -22.91
N PHE A 123 -8.53 6.63 -21.85
CA PHE A 123 -7.52 7.67 -21.98
C PHE A 123 -6.24 7.17 -22.66
N ALA A 124 -5.83 5.94 -22.37
CA ALA A 124 -4.68 5.30 -23.01
C ALA A 124 -4.95 4.82 -24.46
N GLY A 125 -6.19 4.94 -24.98
CA GLY A 125 -6.55 4.52 -26.34
C GLY A 125 -6.91 3.04 -26.49
N HIS A 126 -6.97 2.28 -25.38
CA HIS A 126 -7.28 0.86 -25.37
C HIS A 126 -8.79 0.60 -25.22
N ALA A 127 -9.56 0.98 -26.25
CA ALA A 127 -11.02 0.92 -26.21
C ALA A 127 -11.60 -0.50 -26.02
N THR A 128 -10.92 -1.52 -26.56
CA THR A 128 -11.32 -2.93 -26.41
C THR A 128 -11.17 -3.41 -24.98
N TYR A 129 -10.04 -3.09 -24.34
CA TYR A 129 -9.80 -3.40 -22.93
C TYR A 129 -10.77 -2.64 -22.03
N ALA A 130 -11.00 -1.36 -22.30
CA ALA A 130 -11.97 -0.57 -21.56
C ALA A 130 -13.39 -1.17 -21.59
N ALA A 131 -13.85 -1.63 -22.76
CA ALA A 131 -15.16 -2.29 -22.90
C ALA A 131 -15.22 -3.60 -22.10
N HIS A 132 -14.15 -4.41 -22.14
CA HIS A 132 -14.08 -5.66 -21.39
C HIS A 132 -14.13 -5.43 -19.87
N VAL A 133 -13.38 -4.45 -19.36
CA VAL A 133 -13.35 -4.11 -17.93
C VAL A 133 -14.69 -3.54 -17.48
N ALA A 134 -15.34 -2.71 -18.31
CA ALA A 134 -16.66 -2.17 -18.00
C ALA A 134 -17.74 -3.28 -17.93
N ASP A 135 -17.74 -4.23 -18.87
CA ASP A 135 -18.64 -5.39 -18.85
C ASP A 135 -18.42 -6.26 -17.60
N LYS A 136 -17.16 -6.44 -17.19
CA LYS A 136 -16.82 -7.12 -15.93
C LYS A 136 -17.40 -6.38 -14.72
N GLY A 137 -17.27 -5.05 -14.68
CA GLY A 137 -17.83 -4.23 -13.60
C GLY A 137 -19.36 -4.34 -13.51
N GLU A 138 -20.02 -4.27 -14.67
CA GLU A 138 -21.49 -4.41 -14.77
C GLU A 138 -21.97 -5.77 -14.25
N LYS A 139 -21.30 -6.86 -14.62
CA LYS A 139 -21.64 -8.21 -14.14
C LYS A 139 -21.54 -8.30 -12.61
N ILE A 140 -20.49 -7.74 -12.02
CA ILE A 140 -20.32 -7.71 -10.56
C ILE A 140 -21.42 -6.88 -9.89
N ARG A 141 -21.82 -5.76 -10.50
CA ARG A 141 -22.94 -4.95 -10.00
C ARG A 141 -24.25 -5.73 -10.02
N VAL A 142 -24.59 -6.33 -11.16
CA VAL A 142 -25.81 -7.13 -11.33
C VAL A 142 -25.83 -8.31 -10.36
N GLU A 143 -24.70 -9.01 -10.18
CA GLU A 143 -24.58 -10.11 -9.22
C GLU A 143 -24.84 -9.62 -7.79
N ARG A 144 -24.29 -8.48 -7.38
CA ARG A 144 -24.56 -7.87 -6.05
C ARG A 144 -26.01 -7.47 -5.86
N GLU A 145 -26.64 -6.91 -6.88
CA GLU A 145 -28.05 -6.50 -6.83
C GLU A 145 -28.99 -7.71 -6.75
N SER A 146 -28.63 -8.81 -7.42
CA SER A 146 -29.44 -10.04 -7.46
C SER A 146 -29.36 -10.90 -6.19
N ASN A 147 -28.36 -10.67 -5.32
CA ASN A 147 -28.10 -11.51 -4.14
C ASN A 147 -28.40 -10.73 -2.83
N PRO A 148 -29.62 -10.86 -2.27
CA PRO A 148 -30.05 -10.08 -1.10
C PRO A 148 -29.26 -10.39 0.18
N ASP A 149 -28.61 -11.56 0.27
CA ASP A 149 -27.78 -11.94 1.42
C ASP A 149 -26.46 -11.15 1.52
N LEU A 150 -26.00 -10.53 0.42
CA LEU A 150 -24.85 -9.61 0.40
C LEU A 150 -25.24 -8.16 0.68
N GLN A 151 -26.53 -7.84 0.65
CA GLN A 151 -27.05 -6.54 1.01
C GLN A 151 -27.18 -6.48 2.53
N LEU A 152 -26.08 -6.12 3.20
CA LEU A 152 -26.15 -5.72 4.60
C LEU A 152 -27.22 -4.61 4.73
N PRO A 153 -28.23 -4.78 5.59
CA PRO A 153 -29.20 -3.73 5.82
C PRO A 153 -28.44 -2.48 6.23
N LYS A 154 -28.72 -1.35 5.55
CA LYS A 154 -28.06 -0.08 5.86
C LYS A 154 -28.22 0.17 7.35
N LEU A 155 -27.10 0.22 8.06
CA LEU A 155 -27.09 0.50 9.49
C LEU A 155 -27.80 1.85 9.68
N PRO A 156 -28.80 1.92 10.57
CA PRO A 156 -29.52 3.16 10.79
C PRO A 156 -28.55 4.24 11.20
N THR A 157 -28.72 5.40 10.59
CA THR A 157 -27.91 6.57 10.84
C THR A 157 -28.13 7.02 12.29
N ARG A 158 -27.14 7.66 12.92
CA ARG A 158 -27.28 8.15 14.32
C ARG A 158 -28.56 8.97 14.53
N ALA A 159 -28.99 9.75 13.54
CA ALA A 159 -30.22 10.52 13.59
C ALA A 159 -31.48 9.62 13.68
N GLU A 160 -31.56 8.59 12.84
CA GLU A 160 -32.67 7.62 12.82
C GLU A 160 -32.73 6.79 14.11
N LEU A 161 -31.57 6.46 14.69
CA LEU A 161 -31.50 5.82 16.02
C LEU A 161 -32.06 6.74 17.12
N LEU A 162 -31.73 8.03 17.09
CA LEU A 162 -32.21 9.00 18.08
C LEU A 162 -33.72 9.25 17.95
N GLU A 163 -34.26 9.27 16.74
CA GLU A 163 -35.71 9.31 16.50
C GLU A 163 -36.39 8.06 17.06
N SER A 164 -35.83 6.87 16.81
CA SER A 164 -36.39 5.62 17.37
C SER A 164 -36.35 5.54 18.91
N VAL A 165 -35.37 6.18 19.55
CA VAL A 165 -35.29 6.28 21.02
C VAL A 165 -36.29 7.31 21.54
N ARG A 166 -36.46 8.43 20.84
CA ARG A 166 -37.42 9.48 21.17
C ARG A 166 -38.86 8.96 21.07
N ASP A 167 -39.20 8.23 20.03
CA ASP A 167 -40.53 7.63 19.86
C ASP A 167 -40.82 6.58 20.94
N LYS A 168 -39.80 5.82 21.39
CA LYS A 168 -39.93 4.89 22.52
C LYS A 168 -40.12 5.60 23.86
N SER A 169 -39.50 6.76 24.08
CA SER A 169 -39.71 7.55 25.30
C SER A 169 -41.13 8.12 25.39
N LEU A 170 -41.72 8.51 24.26
CA LEU A 170 -43.08 9.05 24.21
C LEU A 170 -44.18 8.01 24.48
N LEU A 171 -43.89 6.71 24.31
CA LEU A 171 -44.81 5.62 24.63
C LEU A 171 -44.80 5.24 26.11
N ILE A 172 -43.71 5.54 26.84
CA ILE A 172 -43.57 5.23 28.26
C ILE A 172 -44.28 6.29 29.13
N ASP A 173 -44.43 7.51 28.62
CA ASP A 173 -45.09 8.61 29.32
C ASP A 173 -46.64 8.63 29.13
N SER A 174 -47.22 7.59 28.53
CA SER A 174 -48.67 7.48 28.25
C SER A 174 -49.42 6.35 28.98
N GLU A 175 -48.77 5.67 29.94
CA GLU A 175 -49.40 4.77 30.93
C GLU A 175 -49.36 5.40 32.34
#